data_AF-A0A6A4N624-F1
#
_entry.id   AF-A0A6A4N624-F1
#
_cell.length_a   1.000
_cell.length_b   1.000
_cell.length_c   1.000
_cell.angle_alpha   90.00
_cell.angle_beta   90.00
_cell.angle_gamma   90.00
#
_symmetry.space_group_name_H-M   'P 1'
#
loop_
_entity.id
_entity.type
_entity.pdbx_description
1 polymer ?
#
loop_
_entity_poly.entity_id
_entity_poly.type
_entity_poly.pdbx_seq_one_letter_code
_entity_poly.pdbx_strand_id
1 'polypeptide(L)'
;MGSTFNPQILVEKLGKLNGSQASIETLSHWCIFHMNKAKQVVETWARQFHSSPREKRLAFLYLANDILQNSRRKGSEFVGEFWKVLPDALRDVIANGDEFARNAALRLELCCKLDVTKCS
;
A
#
# COMPACT_ATOMS: atom_id res chain seq x y z
N MET A 1 24.07 -4.99 9.05
CA MET A 1 24.10 -3.54 8.76
C MET A 1 22.69 -3.14 8.32
N GLY A 2 21.93 -2.44 9.15
CA GLY A 2 20.57 -2.03 8.80
C GLY A 2 20.62 -0.92 7.75
N SER A 3 19.96 -1.11 6.60
CA SER A 3 19.91 -0.07 5.58
C SER A 3 19.19 1.15 6.14
N THR A 4 19.81 2.33 6.08
CA THR A 4 19.12 3.58 6.40
C THR A 4 17.95 3.77 5.44
N PHE A 5 16.76 4.05 5.97
CA PHE A 5 15.60 4.34 5.13
C PHE A 5 15.86 5.61 4.29
N ASN A 6 15.73 5.48 2.97
CA ASN A 6 15.82 6.61 2.03
C ASN A 6 14.57 6.58 1.12
N PRO A 7 13.77 7.67 1.07
CA PRO A 7 12.62 7.78 0.17
C PRO A 7 12.95 7.52 -1.30
N GLN A 8 14.14 7.85 -1.78
CA GLN A 8 14.56 7.60 -3.16
C GLN A 8 14.62 6.10 -3.47
N ILE A 9 15.13 5.28 -2.52
CA ILE A 9 15.15 3.82 -2.66
C ILE A 9 13.73 3.29 -2.77
N LEU A 10 12.80 3.86 -2.00
CA LEU A 10 11.38 3.49 -2.09
C LEU A 10 10.79 3.88 -3.45
N VAL A 11 11.11 5.06 -3.99
CA VAL A 11 10.70 5.47 -5.35
C VAL A 11 11.22 4.48 -6.39
N GLU A 12 12.49 4.08 -6.32
CA GLU A 12 13.06 3.09 -7.25
C GLU A 12 12.38 1.72 -7.15
N LYS A 13 12.11 1.26 -5.92
CA LYS A 13 11.40 -0.01 -5.66
C LYS A 13 9.96 0.04 -6.18
N LEU A 14 9.25 1.14 -5.93
CA LEU A 14 7.91 1.39 -6.49
C LEU A 14 7.96 1.51 -8.01
N GLY A 15 9.04 2.03 -8.58
CA GLY A 15 9.33 2.06 -10.01
C GLY A 15 9.35 0.68 -10.65
N LYS A 16 9.84 -0.34 -9.92
CA LYS A 16 9.94 -1.73 -10.38
C LYS A 16 8.77 -2.62 -9.92
N LEU A 17 7.88 -2.09 -9.09
CA LEU A 17 6.71 -2.82 -8.59
C LEU A 17 5.82 -3.28 -9.75
N ASN A 18 5.42 -4.54 -9.69
CA ASN A 18 4.47 -5.15 -10.63
C ASN A 18 3.44 -6.00 -9.87
N GLY A 19 2.46 -6.54 -10.59
CA GLY A 19 1.36 -7.31 -10.00
C GLY A 19 1.72 -8.72 -9.52
N SER A 20 2.99 -9.16 -9.63
CA SER A 20 3.40 -10.47 -9.12
C SER A 20 3.49 -10.48 -7.60
N GLN A 21 3.05 -11.59 -6.98
CA GLN A 21 3.06 -11.76 -5.53
C GLN A 21 4.47 -11.60 -4.94
N ALA A 22 5.50 -12.17 -5.57
CA ALA A 22 6.88 -12.06 -5.11
C ALA A 22 7.38 -10.59 -5.07
N SER A 23 7.01 -9.77 -6.06
CA SER A 23 7.37 -8.35 -6.10
C SER A 23 6.69 -7.58 -4.96
N ILE A 24 5.40 -7.85 -4.73
CA ILE A 24 4.58 -7.25 -3.68
C ILE A 24 5.11 -7.61 -2.29
N GLU A 25 5.29 -8.89 -2.00
CA GLU A 25 5.76 -9.40 -0.69
C GLU A 25 7.16 -8.87 -0.35
N THR A 26 8.08 -8.88 -1.33
CA THR A 26 9.45 -8.39 -1.12
C THR A 26 9.45 -6.91 -0.72
N LEU A 27 8.65 -6.08 -1.41
CA LEU A 27 8.57 -4.66 -1.10
C LEU A 27 7.81 -4.40 0.20
N SER A 28 6.74 -5.15 0.45
CA SER A 28 5.97 -5.08 1.69
C SER A 28 6.85 -5.35 2.91
N HIS A 29 7.64 -6.43 2.89
CA HIS A 29 8.58 -6.74 3.98
C HIS A 29 9.60 -5.63 4.20
N TRP A 30 10.11 -5.02 3.13
CA TRP A 30 11.03 -3.88 3.26
C TRP A 30 10.36 -2.66 3.91
N CYS A 31 9.12 -2.34 3.52
CA CYS A 31 8.33 -1.28 4.13
C CYS A 31 8.05 -1.56 5.63
N ILE A 32 7.63 -2.79 5.96
CA ILE A 32 7.35 -3.21 7.34
C ILE A 32 8.61 -3.21 8.21
N PHE A 33 9.77 -3.54 7.64
CA PHE A 33 11.05 -3.42 8.35
C PHE A 33 11.36 -1.96 8.74
N HIS A 34 10.93 -1.00 7.93
CA HIS A 34 11.05 0.44 8.17
C HIS A 34 9.77 1.08 8.74
N MET A 35 8.99 0.34 9.54
CA MET A 35 7.72 0.82 10.11
C MET A 35 7.85 2.09 10.97
N ASN A 36 9.01 2.33 11.59
CA ASN A 36 9.30 3.59 12.28
C ASN A 36 9.30 4.82 11.35
N LYS A 37 9.27 4.61 10.03
CA LYS A 37 9.14 5.63 8.98
C LYS A 37 7.83 5.50 8.21
N ALA A 38 6.80 4.87 8.79
CA ALA A 38 5.50 4.63 8.15
C ALA A 38 4.94 5.87 7.43
N LYS A 39 4.95 7.03 8.09
CA LYS A 39 4.52 8.31 7.48
C LYS A 39 5.25 8.60 6.15
N GLN A 40 6.58 8.52 6.14
CA GLN A 40 7.36 8.80 4.92
C GLN A 40 7.14 7.75 3.84
N VAL A 41 6.96 6.47 4.23
CA VAL A 41 6.62 5.39 3.30
C VAL A 41 5.29 5.67 2.62
N VAL A 42 4.24 5.98 3.40
CA VAL A 42 2.89 6.21 2.88
C VAL A 42 2.82 7.49 2.05
N GLU A 43 3.47 8.58 2.46
CA GLU A 43 3.55 9.82 1.68
C GLU A 43 4.23 9.59 0.32
N THR A 44 5.32 8.81 0.31
CA THR A 44 6.04 8.46 -0.92
C THR A 44 5.19 7.56 -1.80
N TRP A 45 4.54 6.54 -1.21
CA TRP A 45 3.62 5.65 -1.90
C TRP A 45 2.49 6.44 -2.57
N ALA A 46 1.85 7.36 -1.86
CA ALA A 46 0.75 8.16 -2.38
C ALA A 46 1.20 9.04 -3.56
N ARG A 47 2.33 9.73 -3.43
CA ARG A 47 2.90 10.55 -4.52
C ARG A 47 3.18 9.71 -5.77
N GLN A 48 3.78 8.53 -5.59
CA GLN A 48 4.10 7.63 -6.70
C GLN A 48 2.85 6.99 -7.30
N PHE A 49 1.83 6.70 -6.49
CA PHE A 49 0.54 6.18 -6.95
C PHE A 49 -0.14 7.15 -7.93
N HIS A 50 -0.27 8.43 -7.54
CA HIS A 50 -0.92 9.44 -8.39
C HIS A 50 -0.09 9.75 -9.64
N SER A 51 1.24 9.67 -9.55
CA SER A 51 2.14 9.90 -10.68
C SER A 51 2.29 8.68 -11.62
N SER A 52 1.84 7.49 -11.20
CA SER A 52 2.00 6.25 -11.98
C SER A 52 0.88 6.04 -12.99
N PRO A 53 1.17 5.35 -14.12
CA PRO A 53 0.16 4.89 -15.07
C PRO A 53 -0.91 4.02 -14.42
N ARG A 54 -2.13 4.05 -14.97
CA ARG A 54 -3.31 3.37 -14.40
C ARG A 54 -3.13 1.88 -14.21
N GLU A 55 -2.55 1.20 -15.19
CA GLU A 55 -2.20 -0.23 -15.15
C GLU A 55 -1.34 -0.62 -13.94
N LYS A 56 -0.53 0.32 -13.43
CA LYS A 56 0.36 0.08 -12.29
C LYS A 56 -0.33 0.35 -10.95
N ARG A 57 -1.37 1.19 -10.92
CA ARG A 57 -2.09 1.58 -9.68
C ARG A 57 -2.68 0.39 -8.94
N LEU A 58 -3.09 -0.67 -9.65
CA LEU A 58 -3.55 -1.91 -9.02
C LEU A 58 -2.46 -2.59 -8.20
N ALA A 59 -1.22 -2.66 -8.71
CA ALA A 59 -0.09 -3.23 -7.97
C ALA A 59 0.24 -2.42 -6.70
N PHE A 60 0.08 -1.10 -6.74
CA PHE A 60 0.22 -0.25 -5.55
C PHE A 60 -0.84 -0.55 -4.49
N LEU A 61 -2.09 -0.80 -4.89
CA LEU A 61 -3.15 -1.20 -3.95
C LEU A 61 -2.87 -2.57 -3.34
N TYR A 62 -2.37 -3.54 -4.12
CA TYR A 62 -1.95 -4.83 -3.57
C TYR A 62 -0.80 -4.70 -2.58
N LEU A 63 0.17 -3.81 -2.85
CA LEU A 63 1.22 -3.50 -1.89
C LEU A 63 0.67 -2.88 -0.60
N ALA A 64 -0.21 -1.88 -0.71
CA ALA A 64 -0.81 -1.24 0.45
C ALA A 64 -1.57 -2.26 1.32
N ASN A 65 -2.31 -3.17 0.67
CA ASN A 65 -2.97 -4.27 1.35
C ASN A 65 -2.00 -5.17 2.09
N ASP A 66 -0.96 -5.66 1.41
CA ASP A 66 -0.03 -6.60 1.99
C ASP A 66 0.70 -5.97 3.19
N ILE A 67 1.08 -4.69 3.08
CA ILE A 67 1.66 -3.93 4.20
C ILE A 67 0.67 -3.86 5.36
N LEU A 68 -0.59 -3.48 5.11
CA LEU A 68 -1.60 -3.36 6.16
C LEU A 68 -1.92 -4.70 6.83
N GLN A 69 -1.96 -5.80 6.09
CA GLN A 69 -2.23 -7.12 6.65
C GLN A 69 -1.05 -7.63 7.46
N ASN A 70 0.18 -7.46 6.97
CA ASN A 70 1.39 -8.00 7.59
C ASN A 70 1.99 -7.10 8.67
N SER A 71 1.75 -5.77 8.63
CA SER A 71 2.27 -4.85 9.66
C SER A 71 1.52 -4.98 10.99
N ARG A 72 0.26 -5.41 10.98
CA ARG A 72 -0.61 -5.47 12.19
C ARG A 72 -0.04 -6.32 13.31
N ARG A 73 0.75 -7.36 12.99
CA ARG A 73 1.45 -8.18 13.99
C ARG A 73 2.57 -7.42 14.71
N LYS A 74 3.06 -6.32 14.13
CA LYS A 74 4.15 -5.50 14.66
C LYS A 74 3.66 -4.16 15.23
N GLY A 75 2.63 -3.57 14.64
CA GLY A 75 2.11 -2.26 15.05
C GLY A 75 1.02 -1.73 14.12
N SER A 76 0.43 -0.59 14.51
CA SER A 76 -0.70 0.07 13.85
C SER A 76 -0.31 1.35 13.11
N GLU A 77 0.98 1.70 13.05
CA GLU A 77 1.51 2.93 12.46
C GLU A 77 1.12 3.07 10.98
N PHE A 78 1.19 1.97 10.23
CA PHE A 78 0.76 1.96 8.83
C PHE A 78 -0.75 2.14 8.68
N VAL A 79 -1.56 1.62 9.62
CA VAL A 79 -3.02 1.71 9.54
C VAL A 79 -3.46 3.17 9.57
N GLY A 80 -2.96 3.95 10.54
CA GLY A 80 -3.31 5.35 10.69
C GLY A 80 -2.88 6.22 9.50
N GLU A 81 -1.71 5.95 8.92
CA GLU A 81 -1.21 6.72 7.77
C GLU A 81 -1.91 6.34 6.46
N PHE A 82 -2.10 5.05 6.18
CA PHE A 82 -2.79 4.62 4.96
C PHE A 82 -4.26 5.05 4.95
N TRP A 83 -4.93 5.13 6.10
CA TRP A 83 -6.32 5.60 6.17
C TRP A 83 -6.52 7.02 5.64
N LYS A 84 -5.48 7.85 5.66
CA LYS A 84 -5.53 9.23 5.13
C LYS A 84 -5.49 9.29 3.61
N VAL A 85 -4.89 8.30 2.95
CA VAL A 85 -4.62 8.32 1.50
C VAL A 85 -5.40 7.26 0.72
N LEU A 86 -5.76 6.14 1.34
CA LEU A 86 -6.49 5.05 0.70
C LEU A 86 -7.85 5.44 0.13
N PRO A 87 -8.71 6.23 0.82
CA PRO A 87 -10.02 6.59 0.27
C PRO A 87 -9.93 7.30 -1.08
N ASP A 88 -8.94 8.16 -1.26
CA ASP A 88 -8.71 8.86 -2.51
C ASP A 88 -8.14 7.94 -3.60
N ALA A 89 -7.15 7.12 -3.24
CA ALA A 89 -6.56 6.12 -4.15
C ALA A 89 -7.59 5.10 -4.64
N LEU A 90 -8.45 4.61 -3.74
CA LEU A 90 -9.53 3.68 -4.08
C LEU A 90 -10.58 4.33 -4.98
N ARG A 91 -10.97 5.59 -4.71
CA ARG A 91 -11.89 6.33 -5.58
C ARG A 91 -11.32 6.47 -6.99
N ASP A 92 -10.03 6.78 -7.13
CA ASP A 92 -9.37 6.90 -8.43
C ASP A 92 -9.43 5.57 -9.20
N VAL A 93 -9.07 4.45 -8.57
CA VAL A 93 -9.15 3.11 -9.20
C VAL A 93 -10.59 2.69 -9.46
N ILE A 94 -11.56 3.04 -8.63
CA ILE A 94 -12.96 2.69 -8.88
C ILE A 94 -13.53 3.51 -10.04
N ALA A 95 -13.22 4.80 -10.11
CA ALA A 95 -13.71 5.67 -11.18
C ALA A 95 -13.06 5.33 -12.54
N ASN A 96 -11.78 4.93 -12.54
CA ASN A 96 -10.98 4.81 -13.76
C ASN A 96 -10.48 3.40 -14.08
N GLY A 97 -10.68 2.44 -13.17
CA GLY A 97 -10.25 1.06 -13.30
C GLY A 97 -11.34 0.14 -13.86
N ASP A 98 -10.87 -0.99 -14.39
CA ASP A 98 -11.69 -2.09 -14.87
C ASP A 98 -12.40 -2.83 -13.72
N GLU A 99 -13.36 -3.68 -14.08
CA GLU A 99 -14.19 -4.41 -13.11
C GLU A 99 -13.34 -5.31 -12.18
N PHE A 100 -12.19 -5.79 -12.67
CA PHE A 100 -11.25 -6.58 -11.90
C PHE A 100 -10.54 -5.76 -10.82
N ALA A 101 -10.02 -4.57 -11.19
CA ALA A 101 -9.42 -3.64 -10.24
C ALA A 101 -10.45 -3.14 -9.21
N ARG A 102 -11.72 -2.94 -9.60
CA ARG A 102 -12.82 -2.61 -8.70
C ARG A 102 -13.12 -3.73 -7.71
N ASN A 103 -13.25 -4.97 -8.18
CA ASN A 103 -13.53 -6.11 -7.30
C ASN A 103 -12.37 -6.38 -6.31
N ALA A 104 -11.13 -6.19 -6.75
CA ALA A 104 -9.97 -6.21 -5.87
C ALA A 104 -10.03 -5.10 -4.82
N ALA A 105 -10.26 -3.85 -5.24
CA ALA A 105 -10.40 -2.69 -4.34
C ALA A 105 -11.56 -2.84 -3.33
N LEU A 106 -12.70 -3.40 -3.75
CA LEU A 106 -13.85 -3.65 -2.88
C LEU A 106 -13.57 -4.76 -1.86
N ARG A 107 -12.87 -5.83 -2.27
CA ARG A 107 -12.41 -6.87 -1.33
C ARG A 107 -11.44 -6.30 -0.30
N LEU A 108 -10.57 -5.38 -0.71
CA LEU A 108 -9.63 -4.68 0.17
C LEU A 108 -10.35 -3.76 1.17
N GLU A 109 -11.33 -2.98 0.71
CA GLU A 109 -12.20 -2.19 1.58
C GLU A 109 -12.93 -3.07 2.59
N LEU A 110 -13.47 -4.22 2.17
CA LEU A 110 -14.16 -5.15 3.07
C LEU A 110 -13.21 -5.80 4.07
N CYS A 111 -12.00 -6.18 3.66
CA CYS A 111 -10.98 -6.73 4.56
C CYS A 111 -10.50 -5.68 5.58
N CYS A 112 -10.31 -4.42 5.18
CA CYS A 112 -9.99 -3.35 6.12
C CYS A 112 -11.18 -2.99 7.03
N LYS A 113 -12.41 -2.88 6.49
CA LYS A 113 -13.60 -2.47 7.26
C LYS A 113 -14.07 -3.55 8.25
N LEU A 114 -14.07 -4.83 7.89
CA LEU A 114 -14.49 -5.93 8.77
C LEU A 114 -13.56 -6.14 9.97
N ASP A 115 -12.32 -5.66 9.86
CA ASP A 115 -11.30 -5.84 10.90
C ASP A 115 -11.13 -4.60 11.79
N VAL A 116 -11.46 -3.40 11.30
CA VAL A 116 -11.54 -2.19 12.14
C VAL A 116 -12.70 -2.30 13.14
N THR A 117 -13.84 -2.89 12.75
CA THR A 117 -14.96 -3.16 13.68
C THR A 117 -14.69 -4.26 14.70
N LYS A 118 -13.65 -5.09 14.52
CA LYS A 118 -13.21 -6.08 15.53
C LYS A 118 -12.16 -5.54 16.51
N CYS A 119 -11.60 -4.35 16.25
CA CYS A 119 -10.61 -3.70 17.11
C CYS A 119 -11.20 -2.60 18.01
N SER A 120 -12.54 -2.40 18.02
CA SER A 120 -13.24 -1.53 18.97
C SER A 120 -13.98 -2.34 20.02
#